data_AF-A0A0L8GD44-F1
#
_entry.id   AF-A0A0L8GD44-F1
#
_cell.length_a   1.000
_cell.length_b   1.000
_cell.length_c   1.000
_cell.angle_alpha   90.00
_cell.angle_beta   90.00
_cell.angle_gamma   90.00
#
_symmetry.space_group_name_H-M   'P 1'
#
loop_
_entity.id
_entity.type
_entity.pdbx_description
1 polymer ?
#
loop_
_entity_poly.entity_id
_entity_poly.type
_entity_poly.pdbx_seq_one_letter_code
_entity_poly.pdbx_strand_id
1 'polypeptide(L)'
;MITLSKKLRQQQDGSKQEIMIHKRISIRDKLLVKEVPEMEENLPKTCNITFEDANVLHMFDLSIHPDEGYWHGGTFHFHIEVPDEYNIVPPKVRCETRIWHPNIDEDGEVCLSLLRQNSYDMMGSSEF
;
A
#
# COMPACT_ATOMS: atom_id res chain seq x y z
N MET A 1 31.77 -48.00 2.41
CA MET A 1 31.74 -47.07 3.56
C MET A 1 32.07 -45.68 3.07
N ILE A 2 31.08 -44.78 3.01
CA ILE A 2 31.26 -43.42 2.51
C ILE A 2 31.65 -42.56 3.72
N THR A 3 32.83 -41.95 3.69
CA THR A 3 33.43 -41.17 4.78
C THR A 3 32.57 -39.94 5.10
N LEU A 4 32.40 -39.63 6.40
CA LEU A 4 31.65 -38.48 6.96
C LEU A 4 31.93 -37.13 6.24
N SER A 5 33.09 -36.99 5.62
CA SER A 5 33.52 -35.84 4.82
C SER A 5 32.63 -35.53 3.60
N LYS A 6 31.92 -36.52 3.04
CA LYS A 6 30.99 -36.29 1.91
C LYS A 6 29.64 -35.71 2.36
N LYS A 7 29.24 -35.91 3.62
CA LYS A 7 28.00 -35.33 4.18
C LYS A 7 28.18 -33.86 4.58
N LEU A 8 29.39 -33.47 4.95
CA LEU A 8 29.75 -32.08 5.25
C LEU A 8 29.75 -31.17 4.00
N ARG A 9 30.07 -31.70 2.81
CA ARG A 9 29.93 -30.93 1.55
C ARG A 9 28.46 -30.79 1.12
N GLN A 10 27.62 -31.80 1.37
CA GLN A 10 26.17 -31.69 1.12
C GLN A 10 25.46 -30.74 2.09
N GLN A 11 25.94 -30.60 3.34
CA GLN A 11 25.44 -29.56 4.24
C GLN A 11 25.87 -28.15 3.84
N GLN A 12 27.04 -27.98 3.19
CA GLN A 12 27.44 -26.68 2.65
C GLN A 12 26.64 -26.23 1.41
N ASP A 13 26.10 -27.17 0.61
CA ASP A 13 25.14 -26.81 -0.44
C ASP A 13 23.73 -26.52 0.12
N GLY A 14 23.37 -27.06 1.29
CA GLY A 14 22.16 -26.64 2.03
C GLY A 14 22.23 -25.18 2.49
N SER A 15 23.41 -24.71 2.92
CA SER A 15 23.64 -23.29 3.25
C SER A 15 23.67 -22.35 2.04
N LYS A 16 23.78 -22.86 0.80
CA LYS A 16 23.58 -22.03 -0.41
C LYS A 16 22.10 -21.77 -0.69
N GLN A 17 21.20 -22.57 -0.15
CA GLN A 17 19.76 -22.33 -0.26
C GLN A 17 19.32 -21.16 0.66
N GLU A 18 20.11 -20.84 1.69
CA GLU A 18 19.99 -19.62 2.49
C GLU A 18 20.49 -18.34 1.76
N ILE A 19 21.14 -18.44 0.59
CA ILE A 19 21.77 -17.29 -0.08
C ILE A 19 20.80 -16.37 -0.85
N MET A 20 19.49 -16.64 -0.99
CA MET A 20 18.62 -15.81 -1.88
C MET A 20 17.36 -15.17 -1.27
N ILE A 21 17.25 -15.03 0.06
CA ILE A 21 16.10 -14.32 0.68
C ILE A 21 16.53 -12.97 1.29
N HIS A 22 17.58 -12.34 0.75
CA HIS A 22 17.56 -10.88 0.68
C HIS A 22 16.84 -10.48 -0.60
N LYS A 23 15.52 -10.74 -0.64
CA LYS A 23 14.65 -10.12 -1.63
C LYS A 23 14.89 -8.63 -1.44
N ARG A 24 15.48 -7.95 -2.43
CA ARG A 24 15.67 -6.51 -2.38
C ARG A 24 14.35 -5.90 -1.92
N ILE A 25 14.35 -5.25 -0.76
CA ILE A 25 13.14 -4.62 -0.20
C ILE A 25 12.58 -3.74 -1.32
N SER A 26 11.29 -3.92 -1.63
CA SER A 26 10.63 -3.16 -2.68
C SER A 26 10.78 -1.67 -2.40
N ILE A 27 10.86 -0.85 -3.46
CA ILE A 27 10.91 0.60 -3.30
C ILE A 27 9.67 1.07 -2.54
N ARG A 28 8.49 0.51 -2.85
CA ARG A 28 7.25 0.71 -2.10
C ARG A 28 7.46 0.51 -0.60
N ASP A 29 7.92 -0.67 -0.20
CA ASP A 29 8.00 -1.02 1.23
C ASP A 29 8.98 -0.12 1.98
N LYS A 30 10.07 0.32 1.32
CA LYS A 30 10.99 1.31 1.92
C LYS A 30 10.34 2.67 2.14
N LEU A 31 9.44 3.09 1.26
CA LEU A 31 8.69 4.33 1.38
C LEU A 31 7.62 4.21 2.47
N LEU A 32 6.82 3.14 2.45
CA LEU A 32 5.75 2.91 3.41
C LEU A 32 6.22 2.83 4.86
N VAL A 33 7.40 2.25 5.12
CA VAL A 33 7.99 2.23 6.47
C VAL A 33 8.19 3.64 7.06
N LYS A 34 8.37 4.66 6.22
CA LYS A 34 8.51 6.06 6.64
C LYS A 34 7.20 6.81 6.60
N GLU A 35 6.42 6.60 5.53
CA GLU A 35 5.19 7.36 5.27
C GLU A 35 4.05 6.95 6.20
N VAL A 36 3.93 5.67 6.57
CA VAL A 36 2.82 5.21 7.43
C VAL A 36 2.85 5.87 8.82
N PRO A 37 3.98 5.89 9.56
CA PRO A 37 4.04 6.61 10.83
C PRO A 37 3.75 8.11 10.69
N GLU A 38 4.28 8.75 9.66
CA GLU A 38 4.03 10.18 9.39
C GLU A 38 2.54 10.44 9.09
N MET A 39 1.89 9.53 8.36
CA MET A 39 0.46 9.59 8.07
C MET A 39 -0.38 9.42 9.35
N GLU A 40 -0.02 8.50 10.24
CA GLU A 40 -0.73 8.30 11.51
C GLU A 40 -0.63 9.52 12.44
N GLU A 41 0.52 10.20 12.47
CA GLU A 41 0.72 11.43 13.24
C GLU A 41 -0.08 12.62 12.69
N ASN A 42 -0.28 12.67 11.37
CA ASN A 42 -0.96 13.77 10.67
C ASN A 42 -2.44 13.48 10.35
N LEU A 43 -3.01 12.40 10.91
CA LEU A 43 -4.37 11.99 10.58
C LEU A 43 -5.40 12.99 11.15
N PRO A 44 -6.41 13.42 10.36
CA PRO A 44 -7.52 14.22 10.87
C PRO A 44 -8.30 13.46 11.96
N LYS A 45 -8.91 14.20 12.90
CA LYS A 45 -9.69 13.61 14.01
C LYS A 45 -10.89 12.79 13.55
N THR A 46 -11.38 13.06 12.34
CA THR A 46 -12.50 12.36 11.71
C THR A 46 -12.08 11.05 11.04
N CYS A 47 -10.78 10.79 10.93
CA CYS A 47 -10.24 9.62 10.24
C CYS A 47 -9.59 8.65 11.23
N ASN A 48 -9.68 7.35 10.93
CA ASN A 48 -8.99 6.29 11.64
C ASN A 48 -8.46 5.25 10.66
N ILE A 49 -7.25 4.75 10.89
CA ILE A 49 -6.60 3.75 10.03
C ILE A 49 -6.41 2.46 10.81
N THR A 50 -6.66 1.34 10.15
CA THR A 50 -6.47 0.00 10.70
C THR A 50 -5.70 -0.89 9.72
N PHE A 51 -4.71 -1.60 10.24
CA PHE A 51 -3.94 -2.59 9.50
C PHE A 51 -4.34 -4.00 9.97
N GLU A 52 -4.72 -4.89 9.05
CA GLU A 52 -5.02 -6.28 9.40
C GLU A 52 -3.77 -7.05 9.87
N ASP A 53 -2.63 -6.79 9.23
CA ASP A 53 -1.32 -7.35 9.58
C ASP A 53 -0.28 -6.22 9.65
N ALA A 54 0.38 -6.09 10.79
CA ALA A 54 1.43 -5.09 11.02
C ALA A 54 2.65 -5.23 10.09
N ASN A 55 2.84 -6.40 9.46
CA ASN A 55 3.90 -6.62 8.48
C ASN A 55 3.48 -6.22 7.05
N VAL A 56 2.20 -5.95 6.82
CA VAL A 56 1.61 -5.68 5.50
C VAL A 56 1.17 -4.22 5.46
N LEU A 57 2.14 -3.31 5.32
CA LEU A 57 1.88 -1.86 5.32
C LEU A 57 1.22 -1.36 4.03
N HIS A 58 1.21 -2.16 2.96
CA HIS A 58 0.69 -1.76 1.66
C HIS A 58 -0.83 -1.97 1.52
N MET A 59 -1.47 -2.56 2.52
CA MET A 59 -2.91 -2.82 2.52
C MET A 59 -3.48 -2.43 3.88
N PHE A 60 -4.44 -1.51 3.88
CA PHE A 60 -5.05 -1.02 5.11
C PHE A 60 -6.42 -0.44 4.86
N ASP A 61 -7.20 -0.35 5.94
CA ASP A 61 -8.53 0.23 5.92
C ASP A 61 -8.51 1.62 6.56
N LEU A 62 -9.23 2.54 5.94
CA LEU A 62 -9.47 3.90 6.41
C LEU A 62 -10.95 4.04 6.73
N SER A 63 -11.25 4.55 7.92
CA SER A 63 -12.60 4.85 8.36
C SER A 63 -12.75 6.34 8.60
N ILE A 64 -13.72 6.96 7.93
CA ILE A 64 -13.99 8.40 7.96
C ILE A 64 -15.34 8.64 8.62
N HIS A 65 -15.36 9.57 9.58
CA HIS A 65 -16.50 9.98 10.39
C HIS A 65 -16.70 11.50 10.23
N PRO A 66 -17.43 11.96 9.20
CA PRO A 66 -17.65 13.38 8.99
C PRO A 66 -18.38 14.03 10.17
N ASP A 67 -17.83 15.14 10.67
CA ASP A 67 -18.39 15.97 11.76
C ASP A 67 -19.23 17.16 11.24
N GLU A 68 -19.31 17.32 9.92
CA GLU A 68 -20.16 18.32 9.26
C GLU A 68 -20.65 17.86 7.87
N GLY A 69 -21.49 18.68 7.22
CA GLY A 69 -21.97 18.46 5.86
C GLY A 69 -23.11 17.43 5.73
N TYR A 70 -23.41 17.03 4.49
CA TYR A 70 -24.55 16.15 4.17
C TYR A 70 -24.41 14.73 4.77
N TRP A 71 -23.18 14.29 5.00
CA TRP A 71 -22.87 12.95 5.49
C TRP A 71 -22.46 12.94 6.97
N HIS A 72 -22.75 14.03 7.69
CA HIS A 72 -22.51 14.15 9.12
C HIS A 72 -23.13 12.99 9.91
N GLY A 73 -22.35 12.40 10.81
CA GLY A 73 -22.78 11.28 11.66
C GLY A 73 -22.75 9.91 10.96
N GLY A 74 -22.36 9.87 9.69
CA GLY A 74 -22.07 8.62 8.98
C GLY A 74 -20.67 8.06 9.32
N THR A 75 -20.46 6.80 8.96
CA THR A 75 -19.15 6.14 9.01
C THR A 75 -18.91 5.48 7.67
N PHE A 76 -17.79 5.83 7.04
CA PHE A 76 -17.44 5.37 5.70
C PHE A 76 -16.11 4.65 5.74
N HIS A 77 -16.14 3.39 5.35
CA HIS A 77 -14.98 2.52 5.27
C HIS A 77 -14.41 2.51 3.84
N PHE A 78 -13.10 2.63 3.75
CA PHE A 78 -12.34 2.59 2.52
C PHE A 78 -11.22 1.57 2.65
N HIS A 79 -11.06 0.72 1.65
CA HIS A 79 -9.95 -0.19 1.53
C HIS A 79 -8.90 0.41 0.60
N ILE A 80 -7.64 0.42 1.04
CA ILE A 80 -6.53 1.06 0.32
C ILE A 80 -5.47 0.01 0.03
N GLU A 81 -5.11 -0.12 -1.26
CA GLU A 81 -4.08 -1.01 -1.75
C GLU A 81 -2.98 -0.21 -2.47
N VAL A 82 -1.77 -0.28 -1.95
CA VAL A 82 -0.60 0.39 -2.50
C VAL A 82 0.13 -0.55 -3.47
N PRO A 83 0.15 -0.24 -4.79
CA PRO A 83 0.75 -1.12 -5.80
C PRO A 83 2.28 -1.19 -5.69
N ASP A 84 2.91 -2.22 -6.24
CA ASP A 84 4.37 -2.38 -6.21
C ASP A 84 5.10 -1.19 -6.89
N GLU A 85 4.47 -0.57 -7.88
CA GLU A 85 4.92 0.63 -8.60
C GLU A 85 4.58 1.96 -7.88
N TYR A 86 4.32 1.92 -6.58
CA TYR A 86 4.04 3.11 -5.78
C TYR A 86 5.13 4.18 -5.93
N ASN A 87 4.71 5.45 -5.90
CA ASN A 87 5.43 6.65 -6.35
C ASN A 87 5.46 6.88 -7.88
N ILE A 88 5.00 5.92 -8.69
CA ILE A 88 4.73 6.10 -10.14
C ILE A 88 3.23 5.92 -10.41
N VAL A 89 2.65 4.89 -9.78
CA VAL A 89 1.22 4.59 -9.83
C VAL A 89 0.61 4.94 -8.47
N PRO A 90 -0.53 5.67 -8.43
CA PRO A 90 -1.18 6.01 -7.17
C PRO A 90 -1.77 4.76 -6.49
N PRO A 91 -2.03 4.82 -5.17
CA PRO A 91 -2.77 3.77 -4.46
C PRO A 91 -4.17 3.60 -5.05
N LYS A 92 -4.67 2.36 -5.01
CA LYS A 92 -6.07 2.07 -5.30
C LYS A 92 -6.89 2.27 -4.04
N VAL A 93 -8.02 2.94 -4.17
CA VAL A 93 -8.91 3.24 -3.05
C VAL A 93 -10.32 2.82 -3.44
N ARG A 94 -10.91 1.93 -2.65
CA ARG A 94 -12.28 1.44 -2.83
C ARG A 94 -13.10 1.73 -1.60
N CYS A 95 -14.23 2.40 -1.75
CA CYS A 95 -15.20 2.58 -0.68
C CYS A 95 -15.98 1.27 -0.48
N GLU A 96 -15.97 0.75 0.75
CA GLU A 96 -16.72 -0.47 1.09
C GLU A 96 -18.13 -0.15 1.57
N THR A 97 -18.38 1.11 1.95
CA THR A 97 -19.67 1.56 2.44
C THR A 97 -20.54 2.00 1.28
N ARG A 98 -21.68 1.33 1.07
CA ARG A 98 -22.65 1.74 0.06
C ARG A 98 -23.22 3.12 0.40
N ILE A 99 -22.89 4.11 -0.41
CA ILE A 99 -23.22 5.52 -0.19
C ILE A 99 -23.74 6.15 -1.48
N TRP A 100 -24.69 7.07 -1.36
CA TRP A 100 -25.02 7.96 -2.46
C TRP A 100 -24.09 9.18 -2.41
N HIS A 101 -23.09 9.22 -3.29
CA HIS A 101 -22.10 10.31 -3.35
C HIS A 101 -21.74 10.62 -4.81
N PRO A 102 -21.62 11.89 -5.23
CA PRO A 102 -21.34 12.24 -6.63
C PRO A 102 -20.02 11.69 -7.20
N ASN A 103 -19.07 11.37 -6.32
CA ASN A 103 -17.73 10.88 -6.67
C ASN A 103 -17.48 9.44 -6.22
N ILE A 104 -18.49 8.70 -5.75
CA ILE A 104 -18.36 7.28 -5.40
C ILE A 104 -19.48 6.54 -6.13
N ASP A 105 -19.12 5.54 -6.93
CA ASP A 105 -20.11 4.74 -7.64
C ASP A 105 -20.74 3.65 -6.75
N GLU A 106 -21.67 2.87 -7.31
CA GLU A 106 -22.33 1.79 -6.56
C GLU A 106 -21.40 0.60 -6.25
N ASP A 107 -20.31 0.46 -7.01
CA ASP A 107 -19.30 -0.57 -6.82
C ASP A 107 -18.19 -0.16 -5.82
N GLY A 108 -18.18 1.13 -5.43
CA GLY A 108 -17.26 1.71 -4.46
C GLY A 108 -16.05 2.42 -5.06
N GLU A 109 -15.95 2.58 -6.38
CA GLU A 109 -14.85 3.29 -7.02
C GLU A 109 -14.89 4.79 -6.72
N VAL A 110 -13.74 5.34 -6.31
CA VAL A 110 -13.62 6.73 -5.87
C VAL A 110 -13.02 7.60 -6.98
N CYS A 111 -13.79 8.57 -7.44
CA CYS A 111 -13.34 9.55 -8.42
C CYS A 111 -12.67 10.76 -7.74
N LEU A 112 -11.41 10.59 -7.37
CA LEU A 112 -10.55 11.66 -6.86
C LEU A 112 -9.45 12.00 -7.87
N SER A 113 -9.26 13.27 -8.19
CA SER A 113 -8.28 13.70 -9.20
C SER A 113 -6.84 13.29 -8.88
N LEU A 114 -6.50 13.19 -7.59
CA LEU A 114 -5.19 12.77 -7.08
C LEU A 114 -4.91 11.28 -7.29
N LEU A 115 -5.96 10.45 -7.39
CA LEU A 115 -5.84 9.01 -7.60
C LEU A 115 -5.80 8.65 -9.09
N ARG A 116 -5.88 9.64 -9.97
CA ARG A 116 -5.72 9.42 -11.41
C ARG A 116 -4.24 9.39 -11.77
N GLN A 117 -3.88 8.47 -12.66
CA GLN A 117 -2.55 8.42 -13.22
C GLN A 117 -2.35 9.65 -14.13
N ASN A 118 -1.73 10.70 -13.61
CA ASN A 118 -1.34 11.86 -14.42
C ASN A 118 -0.18 11.42 -15.33
N SER A 119 -0.46 11.28 -16.62
CA SER A 119 0.49 10.86 -17.65
C SER A 119 1.60 11.87 -17.97
N TYR A 120 1.94 12.80 -17.07
CA TYR A 120 2.74 13.97 -17.40
C TYR A 120 4.23 13.93 -17.02
N ASP A 121 4.71 12.99 -16.19
CA ASP A 121 6.10 13.07 -15.68
C ASP A 121 7.06 11.98 -16.19
N MET A 122 6.91 11.55 -17.46
CA MET A 122 7.90 10.70 -18.15
C MET A 122 8.27 11.17 -19.56
N MET A 123 7.69 12.26 -20.05
CA MET A 123 8.20 12.94 -21.23
C MET A 123 8.55 14.35 -20.81
N GLY A 124 9.83 14.53 -20.46
CA GLY A 124 10.39 15.86 -20.33
C GLY A 124 9.96 16.66 -21.56
N SER A 125 9.38 17.82 -21.30
CA SER A 125 9.17 18.88 -22.27
C SER A 125 10.54 19.34 -22.78
N SER A 126 11.16 18.52 -23.63
CA SER A 126 12.10 18.99 -24.62
C SER A 126 11.27 19.66 -25.70
N GLU A 127 11.27 20.99 -25.65
CA GLU A 127 11.19 21.91 -26.77
C GLU A 127 10.13 21.60 -27.85
N PHE A 128 9.05 22.38 -27.85
CA PHE A 128 8.58 23.12 -29.04
C PHE A 128 7.87 24.40 -28.60
#